data_AF-A0A7V5T8D2-F1
#
_entry.id   AF-A0A7V5T8D2-F1
#
_cell.length_a   1.000
_cell.length_b   1.000
_cell.length_c   1.000
_cell.angle_alpha   90.00
_cell.angle_beta   90.00
_cell.angle_gamma   90.00
#
_symmetry.space_group_name_H-M   'P 1'
#
loop_
_entity.id
_entity.type
_entity.pdbx_description
1 polymer ?
#
loop_
_entity_poly.entity_id
_entity_poly.type
_entity_poly.pdbx_seq_one_letter_code
_entity_poly.pdbx_strand_id
1 'polypeptide(L)'
;AGLMGAAGWTFAARQQATQPTSNAQTLKIAILDSRLFTTENGIQQLLQQMRQTDESFRDRLAALQKLQQQIQSLQRELQTQWANLTPQAREQKQDELEELQSRYQRENEDFQRDYERAMRRATDPIRERIFTFLASYAQARQIQLVLDHAVLSQAGAISYFDPSLDITREFIAEYNRAHPVGR
;
A
#
# COMPACT_ATOMS: atom_id res chain seq x y z
N ALA A 1 -40.07 55.18 76.22
CA ALA A 1 -38.74 55.83 76.25
C ALA A 1 -37.66 54.75 76.15
N GLY A 2 -36.78 54.83 75.13
CA GLY A 2 -35.57 54.03 74.88
C GLY A 2 -35.77 52.54 74.54
N LEU A 3 -34.95 51.82 73.76
CA LEU A 3 -33.79 52.06 72.87
C LEU A 3 -33.53 50.72 72.10
N MET A 4 -33.05 50.81 70.84
CA MET A 4 -32.19 49.86 70.07
C MET A 4 -32.65 48.51 69.47
N GLY A 5 -32.26 48.33 68.18
CA GLY A 5 -31.77 47.09 67.52
C GLY A 5 -32.81 46.28 66.73
N ALA A 6 -32.59 45.73 65.52
CA ALA A 6 -31.43 45.55 64.67
C ALA A 6 -31.88 45.23 63.22
N ALA A 7 -31.03 45.51 62.23
CA ALA A 7 -31.20 45.11 60.83
C ALA A 7 -30.86 43.62 60.63
N GLY A 8 -31.59 42.92 59.77
CA GLY A 8 -31.30 41.53 59.38
C GLY A 8 -31.52 41.32 57.88
N TRP A 9 -30.43 41.10 57.16
CA TRP A 9 -30.40 40.69 55.75
C TRP A 9 -30.60 39.18 55.68
N THR A 10 -31.52 38.69 54.85
CA THR A 10 -31.59 37.25 54.52
C THR A 10 -31.16 37.03 53.07
N PHE A 11 -30.03 36.36 52.92
CA PHE A 11 -29.46 35.92 51.65
C PHE A 11 -30.36 34.84 51.01
N ALA A 12 -30.76 35.05 49.76
CA ALA A 12 -31.35 33.99 48.95
C ALA A 12 -30.26 32.93 48.64
N ALA A 13 -30.49 31.69 49.06
CA ALA A 13 -29.61 30.57 48.77
C ALA A 13 -29.58 30.31 47.27
N ARG A 14 -28.45 30.62 46.63
CA ARG A 14 -28.16 30.23 45.25
C ARG A 14 -27.96 28.72 45.23
N GLN A 15 -28.94 27.97 44.72
CA GLN A 15 -28.75 26.55 44.42
C GLN A 15 -27.61 26.42 43.41
N GLN A 16 -26.50 25.80 43.82
CA GLN A 16 -25.44 25.41 42.91
C GLN A 16 -25.97 24.28 42.04
N ALA A 17 -26.18 24.56 40.76
CA ALA A 17 -26.43 23.51 39.78
C ALA A 17 -25.19 22.61 39.70
N THR A 18 -25.34 21.34 40.06
CA THR A 18 -24.33 20.31 39.82
C THR A 18 -24.12 20.18 38.32
N GLN A 19 -22.95 20.57 37.81
CA GLN A 19 -22.61 20.33 36.42
C GLN A 19 -22.48 18.81 36.19
N PRO A 20 -23.07 18.26 35.12
CA PRO A 20 -22.84 16.87 34.77
C PRO A 20 -21.35 16.68 34.45
N THR A 21 -20.67 15.86 35.25
CA THR A 21 -19.33 15.38 34.92
C THR A 21 -19.45 14.48 33.70
N SER A 22 -19.20 15.00 32.50
CA SER A 22 -19.02 14.14 31.34
C SER A 22 -17.73 13.37 31.55
N ASN A 23 -17.83 12.06 31.76
CA ASN A 23 -16.71 11.16 31.55
C ASN A 23 -16.45 11.13 30.04
N ALA A 24 -15.72 12.12 29.53
CA ALA A 24 -15.25 12.11 28.16
C ALA A 24 -14.27 10.94 28.03
N GLN A 25 -14.76 9.80 27.55
CA GLN A 25 -13.89 8.68 27.18
C GLN A 25 -12.99 9.16 26.04
N THR A 26 -11.70 9.32 26.34
CA THR A 26 -10.71 9.68 25.33
C THR A 26 -10.56 8.50 24.36
N LEU A 27 -11.05 8.67 23.14
CA LEU A 27 -10.82 7.73 22.05
C LEU A 27 -9.34 7.79 21.65
N LYS A 28 -8.66 6.65 21.73
CA LYS A 28 -7.31 6.42 21.21
C LYS A 28 -7.41 6.03 19.74
N ILE A 29 -6.95 6.93 18.88
CA ILE A 29 -6.88 6.76 17.43
C ILE A 29 -5.41 6.57 17.06
N ALA A 30 -5.13 5.72 16.08
CA ALA A 30 -3.81 5.57 15.50
C ALA A 30 -3.87 5.67 13.98
N ILE A 31 -2.74 6.00 13.38
CA ILE A 31 -2.53 6.07 11.94
C ILE A 31 -1.47 5.06 11.54
N LEU A 32 -1.72 4.38 10.45
CA LEU A 32 -0.85 3.37 9.85
C LEU A 32 -0.67 3.72 8.38
N ASP A 33 0.53 3.64 7.84
CA ASP A 33 0.80 3.86 6.41
C ASP A 33 1.14 2.54 5.72
N SER A 34 0.14 1.94 5.07
CA SER A 34 0.31 0.64 4.41
C SER A 34 1.26 0.69 3.21
N ARG A 35 1.59 1.88 2.67
CA ARG A 35 2.61 2.03 1.61
C ARG A 35 3.98 1.58 2.07
N LEU A 36 4.29 1.71 3.36
CA LEU A 36 5.58 1.32 3.90
C LEU A 36 5.77 -0.20 3.97
N PHE A 37 4.69 -0.99 3.88
CA PHE A 37 4.76 -2.45 4.00
C PHE A 37 5.56 -3.11 2.87
N THR A 38 5.60 -2.50 1.69
CA THR A 38 6.33 -3.00 0.51
C THR A 38 7.63 -2.23 0.25
N THR A 39 8.10 -1.40 1.20
CA THR A 39 9.41 -0.75 1.10
C THR A 39 10.51 -1.65 1.64
N GLU A 40 11.79 -1.32 1.40
CA GLU A 40 12.95 -2.11 1.89
C GLU A 40 12.89 -2.42 3.39
N ASN A 41 12.37 -1.50 4.20
CA ASN A 41 12.23 -1.64 5.65
C ASN A 41 10.82 -2.08 6.09
N GLY A 42 10.04 -2.65 5.15
CA GLY A 42 8.65 -3.03 5.34
C GLY A 42 8.44 -4.41 6.00
N ILE A 43 7.34 -5.06 5.62
CA ILE A 43 6.96 -6.37 6.16
C ILE A 43 7.80 -7.45 5.45
N GLN A 44 8.68 -8.11 6.19
CA GLN A 44 9.70 -9.01 5.63
C GLN A 44 9.09 -10.20 4.87
N GLN A 45 8.03 -10.81 5.41
CA GLN A 45 7.31 -11.90 4.74
C GLN A 45 6.71 -11.44 3.40
N LEU A 46 6.15 -10.24 3.35
CA LEU A 46 5.57 -9.67 2.14
C LEU A 46 6.65 -9.45 1.08
N LEU A 47 7.76 -8.83 1.46
CA LEU A 47 8.90 -8.59 0.57
C LEU A 47 9.54 -9.88 0.06
N GLN A 48 9.71 -10.88 0.93
CA GLN A 48 10.24 -12.19 0.53
C GLN A 48 9.34 -12.85 -0.51
N GLN A 49 8.03 -12.82 -0.30
CA GLN A 49 7.08 -13.45 -1.20
C GLN A 49 6.99 -12.72 -2.55
N MET A 50 7.07 -11.38 -2.54
CA MET A 50 7.16 -10.58 -3.76
C MET A 50 8.42 -10.96 -4.56
N ARG A 51 9.60 -11.00 -3.90
CA ARG A 51 10.86 -11.39 -4.56
C ARG A 51 10.80 -12.80 -5.16
N GLN A 52 10.27 -13.78 -4.43
CA GLN A 52 10.11 -15.15 -4.96
C GLN A 52 9.19 -15.19 -6.18
N THR A 53 8.14 -14.37 -6.18
CA THR A 53 7.23 -14.26 -7.32
C THR A 53 7.96 -13.61 -8.50
N ASP A 54 8.68 -12.52 -8.29
CA ASP A 54 9.50 -11.86 -9.33
C ASP A 54 10.53 -12.81 -9.94
N GLU A 55 11.23 -13.58 -9.10
CA GLU A 55 12.21 -14.59 -9.52
C GLU A 55 11.56 -15.66 -10.42
N SER A 56 10.35 -16.12 -10.08
CA SER A 56 9.64 -17.13 -10.88
C SER A 56 9.22 -16.62 -12.28
N PHE A 57 9.17 -15.31 -12.48
CA PHE A 57 8.82 -14.68 -13.76
C PHE A 57 10.04 -14.16 -14.54
N ARG A 58 11.24 -14.26 -13.98
CA ARG A 58 12.48 -13.68 -14.56
C ARG A 58 12.75 -14.16 -15.99
N ASP A 59 12.60 -15.45 -16.24
CA ASP A 59 12.91 -16.04 -17.55
C ASP A 59 11.88 -15.63 -18.61
N ARG A 60 10.60 -15.49 -18.24
CA ARG A 60 9.56 -14.99 -19.14
C ARG A 60 9.79 -13.52 -19.49
N LEU A 61 10.18 -12.71 -18.50
CA LEU A 61 10.55 -11.31 -18.74
C LEU A 61 11.75 -11.20 -19.67
N ALA A 62 12.79 -12.04 -19.47
CA ALA A 62 13.95 -12.07 -20.34
C ALA A 62 13.60 -12.50 -21.78
N ALA A 63 12.68 -13.46 -21.95
CA ALA A 63 12.18 -13.86 -23.27
C ALA A 63 11.44 -12.71 -23.99
N LEU A 64 10.61 -11.94 -23.27
CA LEU A 64 9.94 -10.76 -23.83
C LEU A 64 10.94 -9.67 -24.25
N GLN A 65 11.95 -9.41 -23.42
CA GLN A 65 13.02 -8.47 -23.77
C GLN A 65 13.78 -8.91 -25.02
N LYS A 66 14.03 -10.22 -25.18
CA LYS A 66 14.67 -10.77 -26.37
C LYS A 66 13.81 -10.58 -27.62
N LEU A 67 12.50 -10.85 -27.55
CA LEU A 67 11.57 -10.59 -28.67
C LEU A 67 11.57 -9.11 -29.05
N GLN A 68 11.52 -8.21 -28.07
CA GLN A 68 11.57 -6.78 -28.30
C GLN A 68 12.87 -6.35 -29.01
N GLN A 69 14.01 -6.90 -28.60
CA GLN A 69 15.31 -6.64 -29.26
C GLN A 69 15.35 -7.16 -30.70
N GLN A 70 14.77 -8.33 -30.97
CA GLN A 70 14.66 -8.90 -32.32
C GLN A 70 13.82 -8.00 -33.23
N ILE A 71 12.65 -7.56 -32.75
CA ILE A 71 11.78 -6.60 -33.46
C ILE A 71 12.55 -5.33 -33.81
N GLN A 72 13.22 -4.72 -32.83
CA GLN A 72 13.99 -3.49 -33.05
C GLN A 72 15.15 -3.70 -34.04
N SER A 73 15.82 -4.85 -33.98
CA SER A 73 16.89 -5.19 -34.91
C SER A 73 16.40 -5.31 -36.34
N LEU A 74 15.30 -6.04 -36.54
CA LEU A 74 14.72 -6.27 -37.87
C LEU A 74 14.13 -4.97 -38.46
N GLN A 75 13.51 -4.13 -37.63
CA GLN A 75 13.07 -2.79 -38.04
C GLN A 75 14.24 -1.93 -38.53
N ARG A 76 15.34 -1.90 -37.78
CA ARG A 76 16.55 -1.16 -38.19
C ARG A 76 17.14 -1.72 -39.47
N GLU A 77 17.21 -3.04 -39.61
CA GLU A 77 17.71 -3.68 -40.83
C GLU A 77 16.86 -3.31 -42.05
N LEU A 78 15.53 -3.43 -41.95
CA LEU A 78 14.61 -3.02 -43.01
C LEU A 78 14.77 -1.54 -43.36
N GLN A 79 14.92 -0.65 -42.38
CA GLN A 79 15.12 0.78 -42.62
C GLN A 79 16.46 1.09 -43.32
N THR A 80 17.54 0.44 -42.90
CA THR A 80 18.90 0.75 -43.34
C THR A 80 19.31 0.04 -44.62
N GLN A 81 18.80 -1.17 -44.84
CA GLN A 81 19.17 -2.02 -45.98
C GLN A 81 18.10 -2.06 -47.07
N TRP A 82 16.98 -1.34 -46.90
CA TRP A 82 15.83 -1.37 -47.82
C TRP A 82 16.26 -1.39 -49.29
N ALA A 83 17.04 -0.41 -49.72
CA ALA A 83 17.47 -0.23 -51.11
C ALA A 83 18.33 -1.39 -51.65
N ASN A 84 19.01 -2.13 -50.77
CA ASN A 84 19.92 -3.22 -51.10
C ASN A 84 19.24 -4.60 -51.12
N LEU A 85 18.04 -4.70 -50.55
CA LEU A 85 17.26 -5.94 -50.52
C LEU A 85 16.46 -6.13 -51.82
N THR A 86 16.33 -7.38 -52.27
CA THR A 86 15.39 -7.74 -53.35
C THR A 86 13.94 -7.59 -52.88
N PRO A 87 12.96 -7.44 -53.78
CA PRO A 87 11.54 -7.38 -53.39
C PRO A 87 11.10 -8.56 -52.52
N GLN A 88 11.49 -9.78 -52.90
CA GLN A 88 11.19 -10.99 -52.14
C GLN A 88 11.82 -10.99 -50.74
N ALA A 89 13.07 -10.52 -50.60
CA ALA A 89 13.74 -10.44 -49.30
C ALA A 89 13.11 -9.37 -48.39
N ARG A 90 12.56 -8.29 -48.96
CA ARG A 90 11.81 -7.27 -48.20
C ARG A 90 10.51 -7.87 -47.66
N GLU A 91 9.73 -8.53 -48.52
CA GLU A 91 8.48 -9.18 -48.15
C GLU A 91 8.69 -10.19 -47.01
N GLN A 92 9.66 -11.10 -47.16
CA GLN A 92 9.98 -12.09 -46.11
C GLN A 92 10.34 -11.46 -44.76
N LYS A 93 11.12 -10.37 -44.76
CA LYS A 93 11.49 -9.66 -43.52
C LYS A 93 10.32 -8.86 -42.94
N GLN A 94 9.41 -8.36 -43.77
CA GLN A 94 8.18 -7.72 -43.31
C GLN A 94 7.26 -8.75 -42.64
N ASP A 95 7.09 -9.92 -43.26
CA ASP A 95 6.32 -11.03 -42.68
C ASP A 95 6.92 -11.49 -41.34
N GLU A 96 8.25 -11.67 -41.28
CA GLU A 96 8.95 -12.02 -40.03
C GLU A 96 8.75 -10.95 -38.94
N LEU A 97 8.78 -9.67 -39.32
CA LEU A 97 8.54 -8.57 -38.39
C LEU A 97 7.11 -8.60 -37.84
N GLU A 98 6.12 -8.82 -38.70
CA GLU A 98 4.71 -8.93 -38.30
C GLU A 98 4.49 -10.14 -37.38
N GLU A 99 5.12 -11.28 -37.67
CA GLU A 99 5.06 -12.47 -36.82
C GLU A 99 5.65 -12.19 -35.42
N LEU A 100 6.84 -11.59 -35.36
CA LEU A 100 7.50 -11.25 -34.10
C LEU A 100 6.68 -10.25 -33.27
N GLN A 101 6.12 -9.23 -33.90
CA GLN A 101 5.25 -8.25 -33.24
C GLN A 101 3.99 -8.90 -32.67
N SER A 102 3.34 -9.73 -33.48
CA SER A 102 2.14 -10.48 -33.08
C SER A 102 2.42 -11.42 -31.91
N ARG A 103 3.57 -12.11 -31.95
CA ARG A 103 4.03 -12.98 -30.87
C ARG A 103 4.33 -12.19 -29.60
N TYR A 104 5.07 -11.09 -29.70
CA TYR A 104 5.39 -10.22 -28.56
C TYR A 104 4.12 -9.72 -27.88
N GLN A 105 3.14 -9.25 -28.66
CA GLN A 105 1.89 -8.73 -28.10
C GLN A 105 1.17 -9.81 -27.26
N ARG A 106 1.00 -11.02 -27.80
CA ARG A 106 0.36 -12.13 -27.08
C ARG A 106 1.14 -12.52 -25.82
N GLU A 107 2.45 -12.76 -25.94
CA GLU A 107 3.26 -13.18 -24.80
C GLU A 107 3.31 -12.10 -23.70
N ASN A 108 3.30 -10.81 -24.08
CA ASN A 108 3.31 -9.71 -23.13
C ASN A 108 1.98 -9.60 -22.39
N GLU A 109 0.85 -9.72 -23.08
CA GLU A 109 -0.47 -9.74 -22.44
C GLU A 109 -0.63 -10.93 -21.50
N ASP A 110 -0.19 -12.12 -21.92
CA ASP A 110 -0.19 -13.33 -21.09
C ASP A 110 0.68 -13.15 -19.85
N PHE A 111 1.89 -12.61 -20.02
CA PHE A 111 2.81 -12.31 -18.92
C PHE A 111 2.19 -11.35 -17.90
N GLN A 112 1.61 -10.23 -18.33
CA GLN A 112 1.01 -9.24 -17.43
C GLN A 112 -0.12 -9.88 -16.61
N ARG A 113 -1.04 -10.60 -17.26
CA ARG A 113 -2.17 -11.25 -16.57
C ARG A 113 -1.71 -12.31 -15.57
N ASP A 114 -0.72 -13.11 -15.94
CA ASP A 114 -0.20 -14.17 -15.07
C ASP A 114 0.58 -13.61 -13.89
N TYR A 115 1.43 -12.62 -14.14
CA TYR A 115 2.24 -11.95 -13.13
C TYR A 115 1.36 -11.28 -12.07
N GLU A 116 0.38 -10.49 -12.49
CA GLU A 116 -0.56 -9.85 -11.56
C GLU A 116 -1.33 -10.87 -10.72
N ARG A 117 -1.78 -11.96 -11.34
CA ARG A 117 -2.51 -13.04 -10.65
C ARG A 117 -1.61 -13.75 -9.63
N ALA A 118 -0.36 -14.04 -10.00
CA ALA A 118 0.61 -14.65 -9.12
C ALA A 118 0.93 -13.74 -7.93
N MET A 119 1.17 -12.46 -8.18
CA MET A 119 1.44 -11.45 -7.14
C MET A 119 0.29 -11.35 -6.14
N ARG A 120 -0.97 -11.28 -6.60
CA ARG A 120 -2.14 -11.29 -5.72
C ARG A 120 -2.21 -12.57 -4.90
N ARG A 121 -2.20 -13.74 -5.54
CA ARG A 121 -2.26 -15.05 -4.85
C ARG A 121 -1.17 -15.23 -3.80
N ALA A 122 0.03 -14.73 -4.10
CA ALA A 122 1.17 -14.84 -3.20
C ALA A 122 1.06 -13.87 -2.02
N THR A 123 0.57 -12.64 -2.25
CA THR A 123 0.59 -11.58 -1.22
C THR A 123 -0.70 -11.44 -0.41
N ASP A 124 -1.86 -11.81 -0.96
CA ASP A 124 -3.15 -11.65 -0.29
C ASP A 124 -3.21 -12.38 1.07
N PRO A 125 -2.77 -13.65 1.22
CA PRO A 125 -2.77 -14.33 2.52
C PRO A 125 -1.81 -13.68 3.54
N ILE A 126 -0.78 -12.97 3.08
CA ILE A 126 0.11 -12.22 3.96
C ILE A 126 -0.59 -10.93 4.41
N ARG A 127 -1.29 -10.24 3.51
CA ARG A 127 -2.09 -9.04 3.84
C ARG A 127 -3.16 -9.35 4.88
N GLU A 128 -3.89 -10.46 4.73
CA GLU A 128 -4.88 -10.91 5.70
C GLU A 128 -4.28 -11.15 7.10
N ARG A 129 -3.10 -11.78 7.16
CA ARG A 129 -2.36 -11.98 8.41
C ARG A 129 -1.90 -10.67 9.03
N ILE A 130 -1.42 -9.72 8.22
CA ILE A 130 -1.06 -8.37 8.69
C ILE A 130 -2.26 -7.68 9.34
N PHE A 131 -3.44 -7.69 8.71
CA PHE A 131 -4.64 -7.07 9.28
C PHE A 131 -5.16 -7.78 10.54
N THR A 132 -5.07 -9.11 10.58
CA THR A 132 -5.40 -9.88 11.78
C THR A 132 -4.46 -9.54 12.94
N PHE A 133 -3.17 -9.39 12.66
CA PHE A 133 -2.19 -8.94 13.65
C PHE A 133 -2.43 -7.48 14.06
N LEU A 134 -2.82 -6.59 13.14
CA LEU A 134 -3.18 -5.20 13.43
C LEU A 134 -4.35 -5.10 14.42
N ALA A 135 -5.37 -5.93 14.26
CA ALA A 135 -6.48 -5.98 15.22
C ALA A 135 -5.98 -6.37 16.62
N SER A 136 -5.12 -7.38 16.72
CA SER A 136 -4.53 -7.82 18.01
C SER A 136 -3.62 -6.75 18.62
N TYR A 137 -2.79 -6.11 17.79
CA TYR A 137 -1.92 -5.00 18.16
C TYR A 137 -2.72 -3.82 18.73
N ALA A 138 -3.81 -3.44 18.06
CA ALA A 138 -4.70 -2.36 18.47
C ALA A 138 -5.41 -2.69 19.80
N GLN A 139 -5.95 -3.90 19.93
CA GLN A 139 -6.60 -4.35 21.17
C GLN A 139 -5.65 -4.31 22.37
N ALA A 140 -4.42 -4.83 22.23
CA ALA A 140 -3.42 -4.83 23.29
C ALA A 140 -3.04 -3.41 23.78
N ARG A 141 -3.15 -2.41 22.91
CA ARG A 141 -2.83 -1.00 23.20
C ARG A 141 -4.06 -0.15 23.50
N GLN A 142 -5.24 -0.77 23.54
CA GLN A 142 -6.53 -0.08 23.65
C GLN A 142 -6.67 1.01 22.58
N ILE A 143 -6.24 0.76 21.34
CA ILE A 143 -6.50 1.65 20.20
C ILE A 143 -7.91 1.28 19.69
N GLN A 144 -8.81 2.26 19.66
CA GLN A 144 -10.20 2.04 19.22
C GLN A 144 -10.36 2.18 17.70
N LEU A 145 -9.47 2.91 17.04
CA LEU A 145 -9.55 3.17 15.60
C LEU A 145 -8.15 3.25 15.01
N VAL A 146 -7.89 2.49 13.96
CA VAL A 146 -6.70 2.63 13.12
C VAL A 146 -7.13 3.11 11.75
N LEU A 147 -6.52 4.20 11.29
CA LEU A 147 -6.77 4.80 9.99
C LEU A 147 -5.58 4.57 9.06
N ASP A 148 -5.84 4.05 7.86
CA ASP A 148 -4.80 3.89 6.85
C ASP A 148 -4.53 5.21 6.15
N HIS A 149 -3.34 5.78 6.37
CA HIS A 149 -2.87 7.01 5.75
C HIS A 149 -2.86 6.89 4.22
N ALA A 150 -2.48 5.74 3.67
CA ALA A 150 -2.43 5.53 2.23
C ALA A 150 -3.79 5.75 1.58
N VAL A 151 -4.83 5.16 2.17
CA VAL A 151 -6.23 5.25 1.71
C VAL A 151 -6.75 6.66 1.87
N LEU A 152 -6.54 7.26 3.04
CA LEU A 152 -7.03 8.61 3.33
C LEU A 152 -6.36 9.67 2.45
N SER A 153 -5.05 9.57 2.20
CA SER A 153 -4.34 10.48 1.30
C SER A 153 -4.84 10.35 -0.13
N GLN A 154 -5.04 9.13 -0.63
CA GLN A 154 -5.54 8.91 -1.98
C GLN A 154 -6.95 9.50 -2.18
N ALA A 155 -7.79 9.44 -1.15
CA ALA A 155 -9.12 10.03 -1.16
C ALA A 155 -9.14 11.56 -0.93
N GLY A 156 -7.99 12.20 -0.66
CA GLY A 156 -7.94 13.62 -0.26
C GLY A 156 -8.66 13.90 1.07
N ALA A 157 -8.88 12.86 1.89
CA ALA A 157 -9.65 12.94 3.13
C ALA A 157 -8.79 13.31 4.36
N ILE A 158 -7.47 13.41 4.19
CA ILE A 158 -6.53 13.79 5.24
C ILE A 158 -5.50 14.77 4.68
N SER A 159 -5.30 15.89 5.38
CA SER A 159 -4.26 16.88 5.03
C SER A 159 -3.18 16.95 6.10
N TYR A 160 -3.51 16.61 7.34
CA TYR A 160 -2.61 16.64 8.48
C TYR A 160 -3.07 15.66 9.55
N PHE A 161 -2.12 15.10 10.27
CA PHE A 161 -2.32 14.41 11.53
C PHE A 161 -1.10 14.60 12.43
N ASP A 162 -1.28 14.46 13.74
CA ASP A 162 -0.16 14.52 14.69
C ASP A 162 0.75 13.29 14.50
N PRO A 163 2.07 13.45 14.22
CA PRO A 163 2.98 12.33 14.01
C PRO A 163 3.04 11.31 15.16
N SER A 164 2.67 11.71 16.38
CA SER A 164 2.55 10.79 17.53
C SER A 164 1.46 9.73 17.37
N LEU A 165 0.52 9.92 16.43
CA LEU A 165 -0.50 8.94 16.07
C LEU A 165 0.04 7.87 15.11
N ASP A 166 1.19 8.07 14.47
CA ASP A 166 1.78 7.13 13.51
C ASP A 166 2.40 5.92 14.23
N ILE A 167 1.76 4.77 14.11
CA ILE A 167 2.23 3.49 14.66
C ILE A 167 3.03 2.66 13.66
N THR A 168 3.22 3.13 12.42
CA THR A 168 3.63 2.28 11.29
C THR A 168 4.95 1.56 11.52
N ARG A 169 5.99 2.27 11.96
CA ARG A 169 7.33 1.69 12.18
C ARG A 169 7.35 0.68 13.33
N GLU A 170 6.68 1.01 14.43
CA GLU A 170 6.57 0.11 15.59
C GLU A 170 5.79 -1.15 15.21
N PHE A 171 4.66 -0.98 14.52
CA PHE A 171 3.84 -2.06 14.03
C PHE A 171 4.61 -3.01 13.10
N ILE A 172 5.35 -2.48 12.12
CA ILE A 172 6.19 -3.29 11.22
C ILE A 172 7.22 -4.09 12.01
N ALA A 173 7.91 -3.45 12.97
CA ALA A 173 8.91 -4.11 13.80
C ALA A 173 8.31 -5.25 14.64
N GLU A 174 7.14 -5.03 15.25
CA GLU A 174 6.45 -6.06 16.03
C GLU A 174 5.90 -7.20 15.16
N TYR A 175 5.31 -6.88 14.02
CA TYR A 175 4.84 -7.90 13.08
C TYR A 175 6.00 -8.80 12.64
N ASN A 176 7.11 -8.20 12.20
CA ASN A 176 8.30 -8.94 11.74
C ASN A 176 8.92 -9.77 12.88
N ARG A 177 8.93 -9.27 14.12
CA ARG A 177 9.40 -10.03 15.29
C ARG A 177 8.50 -11.23 15.61
N ALA A 178 7.19 -11.08 15.46
CA ALA A 178 6.23 -12.17 15.66
C ALA A 178 6.20 -13.16 14.47
N HIS A 179 6.62 -12.73 13.28
CA HIS A 179 6.57 -13.49 12.04
C HIS A 179 7.92 -13.48 11.31
N PRO A 180 8.99 -14.01 11.93
CA PRO A 180 10.31 -14.00 11.33
C PRO A 180 10.31 -14.79 10.02
N VAL A 181 10.98 -14.25 9.00
CA VAL A 181 11.33 -15.01 7.80
C VAL A 181 12.57 -15.85 8.10
N GLY A 182 12.58 -17.11 7.66
CA GLY A 182 13.79 -17.94 7.70
C GLY A 182 14.92 -17.25 6.93
N ARG A 183 16.14 -17.32 7.47
CA ARG A 183 17.34 -16.85 6.76
C ARG A 183 17.59 -17.67 5.51
#